data_AF-A0A7Y6FIF9-F1
#
_entry.id   AF-A0A7Y6FIF9-F1
#
_cell.length_a   1.000
_cell.length_b   1.000
_cell.length_c   1.000
_cell.angle_alpha   90.00
_cell.angle_beta   90.00
_cell.angle_gamma   90.00
#
_symmetry.space_group_name_H-M   'P 1'
#
loop_
_entity.id
_entity.type
_entity.pdbx_description
1 polymer ?
#
loop_
_entity_poly.entity_id
_entity_poly.type
_entity_poly.pdbx_seq_one_letter_code
_entity_poly.pdbx_strand_id
1 'polypeptide(L)'
;MDTIASLFSFITTPVSWIIVQFHKVYGAIFGDDSGWAWGLSIVSLVVLIRICLIPLFVKQIKSTRNMQVLQPKMKAIQERYKNDKQRQSEEMMK
;
A
#
# COMPACT_ATOMS: atom_id res chain seq x y z
N MET A 1 6.03 22.34 21.90
CA MET A 1 4.88 21.44 21.63
C MET A 1 4.78 21.08 20.15
N ASP A 2 5.77 21.49 19.34
CA ASP A 2 5.68 21.60 17.88
C ASP A 2 6.28 20.40 17.14
N THR A 3 7.15 19.62 17.80
CA THR A 3 7.74 18.38 17.27
C THR A 3 6.75 17.23 17.22
N ILE A 4 5.82 17.15 18.18
CA ILE A 4 4.72 16.19 18.12
C ILE A 4 3.76 16.62 17.02
N ALA A 5 3.44 17.92 16.93
CA ALA A 5 2.62 18.45 15.85
C ALA A 5 3.25 18.21 14.46
N SER A 6 4.58 18.26 14.31
CA SER A 6 5.27 17.99 13.04
C SER A 6 5.28 16.51 12.65
N LEU A 7 5.37 15.59 13.63
CA LEU A 7 5.23 14.15 13.40
C LEU A 7 3.80 13.80 12.97
N PHE A 8 2.80 14.42 13.60
CA PHE A 8 1.41 14.26 13.18
C PHE A 8 1.17 14.95 11.83
N SER A 9 1.74 16.13 11.57
CA SER A 9 1.58 16.84 10.30
C SER A 9 2.22 16.10 9.13
N PHE A 10 3.32 15.39 9.36
CA PHE A 10 3.95 14.52 8.35
C PHE A 10 3.01 13.40 7.88
N ILE A 11 2.16 12.90 8.77
CA ILE A 11 1.14 11.89 8.44
C ILE A 11 -0.12 12.56 7.88
N THR A 12 -0.58 13.68 8.46
CA THR A 12 -1.86 14.31 8.08
C THR A 12 -1.79 15.11 6.77
N THR A 13 -0.62 15.59 6.37
CA THR A 13 -0.41 16.33 5.10
C THR A 13 -0.67 15.44 3.88
N PRO A 14 -0.02 14.27 3.72
CA PRO A 14 -0.30 13.39 2.59
C PRO A 14 -1.72 12.83 2.67
N VAL A 15 -2.23 12.54 3.87
CA VAL A 15 -3.60 12.04 4.08
C VAL A 15 -4.65 13.07 3.66
N SER A 16 -4.50 14.34 4.04
CA SER A 16 -5.41 15.42 3.63
C SER A 16 -5.34 15.68 2.13
N TRP A 17 -4.15 15.63 1.53
CA TRP A 17 -3.98 15.78 0.09
C TRP A 17 -4.76 14.70 -0.66
N ILE A 18 -4.68 13.45 -0.20
CA ILE A 18 -5.45 12.33 -0.76
C ILE A 18 -6.95 12.60 -0.62
N ILE A 19 -7.45 12.96 0.57
CA ILE A 19 -8.89 13.18 0.79
C ILE A 19 -9.46 14.29 -0.11
N VAL A 20 -8.72 15.39 -0.32
CA VAL A 20 -9.16 16.51 -1.17
C VAL A 20 -9.15 16.16 -2.65
N GLN A 21 -8.19 15.36 -3.12
CA GLN A 21 -8.18 14.86 -4.49
C GLN A 21 -9.39 13.97 -4.77
N PHE A 22 -9.78 13.13 -3.81
CA PHE A 22 -10.98 12.31 -3.93
C PHE A 22 -12.24 13.21 -3.93
N HIS A 23 -12.40 14.12 -2.96
CA HIS A 23 -13.58 14.99 -2.88
C HIS A 23 -13.81 15.83 -4.16
N LYS A 24 -12.74 16.34 -4.78
CA LYS A 24 -12.81 17.10 -6.04
C LYS A 24 -13.21 16.26 -7.24
N VAL A 25 -12.74 15.02 -7.32
CA VAL A 25 -13.08 14.09 -8.41
C VAL A 25 -14.55 13.67 -8.33
N TYR A 26 -15.08 13.46 -7.12
CA TYR A 26 -16.50 13.10 -6.96
C TYR A 26 -17.46 14.28 -7.16
N GLY A 27 -17.10 15.49 -6.72
CA GLY A 27 -17.92 16.69 -6.92
C GLY A 27 -18.01 17.12 -8.40
N ALA A 28 -16.94 16.93 -9.19
CA ALA A 28 -16.93 17.32 -10.61
C ALA A 28 -17.69 16.36 -11.54
N ILE A 29 -17.95 15.13 -11.12
CA ILE A 29 -18.51 14.08 -12.00
C ILE A 29 -20.03 13.93 -11.85
N PHE A 30 -20.64 14.24 -10.69
CA PHE A 30 -22.02 13.78 -10.41
C PHE A 30 -23.13 14.83 -10.32
N GLY A 31 -22.86 16.11 -10.04
CA GLY A 31 -23.92 17.14 -9.94
C GLY A 31 -24.86 16.95 -8.74
N ASP A 32 -25.22 18.06 -8.08
CA ASP A 32 -25.63 18.05 -6.67
C ASP A 32 -27.02 17.44 -6.35
N ASP A 33 -27.96 17.30 -7.29
CA ASP A 33 -29.38 17.08 -6.93
C ASP A 33 -30.16 16.04 -7.78
N SER A 34 -29.74 14.77 -7.79
CA SER A 34 -30.68 13.68 -8.14
C SER A 34 -30.41 12.40 -7.34
N GLY A 35 -31.47 11.69 -6.90
CA GLY A 35 -31.32 10.43 -6.14
C GLY A 35 -30.57 9.34 -6.90
N TRP A 36 -30.56 9.42 -8.24
CA TRP A 36 -29.72 8.59 -9.11
C TRP A 36 -28.26 9.03 -9.10
N ALA A 37 -27.97 10.34 -9.06
CA ALA A 37 -26.62 10.84 -8.88
C ALA A 37 -26.01 10.37 -7.56
N TRP A 38 -26.78 10.34 -6.47
CA TRP A 38 -26.31 9.80 -5.18
C TRP A 38 -25.92 8.31 -5.26
N GLY A 39 -26.80 7.48 -5.82
CA GLY A 39 -26.55 6.04 -5.93
C GLY A 39 -25.38 5.71 -6.88
N LEU A 40 -25.37 6.31 -8.08
CA LEU A 40 -24.29 6.08 -9.03
C LEU A 40 -22.96 6.70 -8.55
N SER A 41 -22.98 7.79 -7.76
CA SER A 41 -21.77 8.39 -7.18
C SER A 41 -21.09 7.42 -6.21
N ILE A 42 -21.84 6.78 -5.32
CA ILE A 42 -21.30 5.78 -4.38
C ILE A 42 -20.73 4.56 -5.13
N VAL A 43 -21.47 4.03 -6.12
CA VAL A 43 -21.03 2.86 -6.88
C VAL A 43 -19.80 3.19 -7.73
N SER A 44 -19.79 4.35 -8.40
CA SER A 44 -18.65 4.84 -9.18
C SER A 44 -17.44 5.08 -8.30
N LEU A 45 -17.62 5.63 -7.08
CA LEU A 45 -16.58 5.76 -6.06
C LEU A 45 -15.91 4.43 -5.73
N VAL A 46 -16.70 3.40 -5.42
CA VAL A 46 -16.18 2.08 -5.08
C VAL A 46 -15.47 1.42 -6.27
N VAL A 47 -16.02 1.53 -7.48
CA VAL A 47 -15.42 0.94 -8.69
C VAL A 47 -14.10 1.64 -9.04
N LEU A 48 -14.06 2.97 -9.00
CA LEU A 48 -12.85 3.75 -9.26
C LEU A 48 -11.76 3.44 -8.23
N ILE A 49 -12.10 3.39 -6.94
CA ILE A 49 -11.17 2.96 -5.89
C ILE A 49 -10.64 1.55 -6.19
N ARG A 50 -11.51 0.58 -6.52
CA ARG A 50 -11.08 -0.78 -6.84
C ARG A 50 -10.11 -0.78 -8.03
N ILE A 51 -10.40 -0.05 -9.11
CA ILE A 51 -9.53 0.03 -10.30
C ILE A 51 -8.18 0.65 -9.95
N CYS A 52 -8.16 1.74 -9.19
CA CYS A 52 -6.93 2.39 -8.73
C CYS A 52 -6.11 1.48 -7.80
N LEU A 53 -6.76 0.62 -7.00
CA LEU A 53 -6.08 -0.31 -6.12
C LEU A 53 -5.55 -1.55 -6.84
N ILE A 54 -6.09 -1.96 -7.99
CA ILE A 54 -5.59 -3.12 -8.76
C ILE A 54 -4.06 -3.07 -8.99
N PRO A 55 -3.45 -1.98 -9.53
CA PRO A 55 -2.00 -1.95 -9.72
C PRO A 55 -1.22 -2.00 -8.41
N LEU A 56 -1.78 -1.44 -7.32
CA LEU A 56 -1.18 -1.50 -5.99
C LEU A 56 -1.21 -2.94 -5.45
N PHE A 57 -2.36 -3.62 -5.54
CA PHE A 57 -2.51 -5.01 -5.16
C PHE A 57 -1.59 -5.93 -5.97
N VAL A 58 -1.45 -5.71 -7.28
CA VAL A 58 -0.51 -6.47 -8.13
C VAL A 58 0.94 -6.28 -7.66
N LYS A 59 1.35 -5.05 -7.34
CA LYS A 59 2.68 -4.77 -6.78
C LYS A 59 2.88 -5.45 -5.42
N GLN A 60 1.86 -5.41 -4.56
CA GLN A 60 1.87 -6.06 -3.25
C GLN A 60 2.02 -7.58 -3.38
N ILE A 61 1.24 -8.22 -4.26
CA ILE A 61 1.30 -9.67 -4.53
C ILE A 61 2.67 -10.08 -5.08
N LYS A 62 3.24 -9.30 -6.00
CA LYS A 62 4.58 -9.58 -6.56
C LYS A 62 5.65 -9.59 -5.47
N SER A 63 5.59 -8.65 -4.52
CA SER A 63 6.50 -8.59 -3.38
C SER A 63 6.38 -9.83 -2.49
N THR A 64 5.15 -10.26 -2.17
CA THR A 64 4.89 -11.47 -1.38
C THR A 64 5.41 -12.74 -2.09
N ARG A 65 5.21 -12.85 -3.40
CA ARG A 65 5.67 -14.01 -4.18
C ARG A 65 7.21 -14.11 -4.21
N ASN A 66 7.91 -12.99 -4.36
CA ASN A 66 9.37 -12.99 -4.32
C ASN A 66 9.90 -13.48 -2.96
N MET A 67 9.23 -13.10 -1.86
CA MET A 67 9.59 -13.59 -0.53
C MET A 67 9.40 -15.10 -0.42
N GLN A 68 8.31 -15.66 -0.95
CA GLN A 68 8.08 -17.12 -0.95
C GLN A 68 9.14 -17.90 -1.75
N VAL A 69 9.63 -17.36 -2.87
CA VAL A 69 10.70 -17.98 -3.66
C VAL A 69 12.06 -17.93 -2.94
N LEU A 70 12.29 -16.91 -2.12
CA LEU A 70 13.51 -16.78 -1.31
C LEU A 70 13.49 -17.68 -0.07
N GLN A 71 12.32 -17.97 0.51
CA GLN A 71 12.20 -18.85 1.69
C GLN A 71 12.93 -20.21 1.58
N PRO A 72 12.80 -21.01 0.51
CA PRO A 72 13.52 -22.29 0.40
C PRO A 72 15.04 -22.10 0.30
N LYS A 73 15.52 -21.05 -0.36
CA LYS A 73 16.95 -20.72 -0.43
C LYS A 73 17.49 -20.30 0.93
N MET A 74 16.72 -19.50 1.68
CA MET A 74 17.04 -19.13 3.05
C MET A 74 17.12 -20.36 3.96
N LYS A 75 16.21 -21.34 3.80
CA LYS A 75 16.26 -22.62 4.53
C LYS A 75 17.48 -23.46 4.16
N ALA A 76 17.85 -23.54 2.89
CA ALA A 76 19.04 -24.28 2.45
C ALA A 76 20.35 -23.66 3.00
N ILE A 77 20.46 -22.33 3.03
CA ILE A 77 21.59 -21.61 3.66
C ILE A 77 21.59 -21.86 5.18
N GLN A 78 20.43 -21.77 5.82
CA GLN A 78 20.28 -22.10 7.25
C GLN A 78 20.74 -23.53 7.57
N GLU A 79 20.40 -24.53 6.74
CA GLU A 79 20.80 -25.92 6.94
C GLU A 79 22.30 -26.16 6.71
N ARG A 80 22.88 -25.55 5.67
CA ARG A 80 24.32 -25.63 5.35
C ARG A 80 25.21 -24.99 6.41
N TYR A 81 24.73 -23.93 7.07
CA TYR A 81 25.50 -23.13 8.03
C TYR A 81 24.95 -23.16 9.46
N LYS A 82 24.20 -24.20 9.86
CA LYS A 82 23.62 -24.35 11.21
C LYS A 82 24.61 -24.11 12.36
N ASN A 83 25.89 -24.42 12.17
CA ASN A 83 26.94 -24.29 13.18
C ASN A 83 27.72 -22.97 13.12
N ASP A 84 27.45 -22.10 12.14
CA ASP A 84 28.29 -20.92 11.87
C ASP A 84 27.41 -19.69 11.55
N LYS A 85 26.72 -19.19 12.58
CA LYS A 85 25.75 -18.07 12.48
C LYS A 85 26.34 -16.80 11.88
N GLN A 86 27.65 -16.58 12.03
CA GLN A 86 28.33 -15.40 11.51
C GLN A 86 28.39 -15.44 9.97
N ARG A 87 28.78 -16.60 9.41
CA ARG A 87 28.78 -16.82 7.96
C ARG A 87 27.37 -16.87 7.35
N GLN A 88 26.40 -17.34 8.13
CA GLN A 88 25.00 -17.35 7.72
C GLN A 88 24.43 -15.93 7.51
N SER A 89 24.83 -14.96 8.35
CA SER A 89 24.41 -13.55 8.19
C SER A 89 25.07 -12.90 6.99
N GLU A 90 26.34 -13.21 6.73
CA GLU A 90 27.09 -12.67 5.58
C GLU A 90 26.52 -13.14 4.23
N GLU A 91 26.14 -14.41 4.11
CA GLU A 91 25.57 -14.97 2.87
C GLU A 91 24.07 -14.65 2.68
N MET A 92 23.38 -14.16 3.71
CA MET A 92 22.00 -13.66 3.61
C MET A 92 21.93 -12.19 3.19
N MET A 93 23.02 -11.45 3.40
CA MET A 93 23.16 -10.03 3.07
C MET A 93 23.81 -9.76 1.70
N LYS A 94 24.45 -10.78 1.11
CA LYS A 94 24.90 -10.76 -0.30
C LYS A 94 23.76 -11.10 -1.26
#